data_AF-A0AAD7Y088-F1
#
_entry.id   AF-A0AAD7Y088-F1
#
_cell.length_a   1.000
_cell.length_b   1.000
_cell.length_c   1.000
_cell.angle_alpha   90.00
_cell.angle_beta   90.00
_cell.angle_gamma   90.00
#
_symmetry.space_group_name_H-M   'P 1'
#
loop_
_entity.id
_entity.type
_entity.pdbx_description
1 polymer ?
#
loop_
_entity_poly.entity_id
_entity_poly.type
_entity_poly.pdbx_seq_one_letter_code
_entity_poly.pdbx_strand_id
1 'polypeptide(L)'
;MTNYVNDFPEGFFFIRCKAKPMALDVYGGGMLNDFNIIIWPQKMVDSINQLWMHEDGFLINRKSGLVLDIRGGDIKRDKAIIQYARKPGLAHNQRWKYQDGFISSAASPHLVLDIRGGDHKEAAQVFLNHKDATSPTQQWLIQPFEDAKSKEDLALLRPPPLQKHLTDFPQPEDLCDYHRLVYHDHKPSPSPKQVAGAAAFEAMRIYLATQKEKDEPVVTPQARDTLQTLVREQIAALQDLISAQDRGEVLHTAEQAASGYFAREFEGQ
;
A
#
# COMPACT_ATOMS: atom_id res chain seq x y z
N MET A 1 -3.77 -14.65 21.79
CA MET A 1 -3.94 -15.60 20.68
C MET A 1 -3.95 -14.78 19.41
N THR A 2 -3.11 -15.12 18.44
CA THR A 2 -3.11 -14.49 17.13
C THR A 2 -4.32 -15.01 16.37
N ASN A 3 -5.27 -14.14 16.03
CA ASN A 3 -6.45 -14.54 15.29
C ASN A 3 -6.08 -14.63 13.81
N TYR A 4 -6.13 -15.83 13.24
CA TYR A 4 -6.02 -16.03 11.79
C TYR A 4 -7.39 -16.36 11.22
N VAL A 5 -7.66 -15.88 10.01
CA VAL A 5 -8.93 -16.10 9.30
C VAL A 5 -8.72 -16.92 8.02
N ASN A 6 -9.80 -17.53 7.51
CA ASN A 6 -9.78 -18.46 6.37
C ASN A 6 -10.23 -17.80 5.05
N ASP A 7 -10.44 -16.50 5.08
CA ASP A 7 -10.89 -15.64 3.99
C ASP A 7 -10.15 -14.30 4.07
N PHE A 8 -10.27 -13.46 3.04
CA PHE A 8 -9.76 -12.10 3.12
C PHE A 8 -10.76 -11.24 3.90
N PRO A 9 -10.39 -10.72 5.09
CA PRO A 9 -11.30 -9.95 5.91
C PRO A 9 -11.53 -8.54 5.34
N GLU A 10 -12.56 -7.87 5.83
CA GLU A 10 -12.67 -6.42 5.67
C GLU A 10 -11.53 -5.70 6.41
N GLY A 11 -11.09 -4.57 5.85
CA GLY A 11 -10.01 -3.76 6.41
C GLY A 11 -8.61 -4.33 6.14
N PHE A 12 -7.62 -3.82 6.89
CA PHE A 12 -6.22 -4.18 6.68
C PHE A 12 -5.84 -5.47 7.41
N PHE A 13 -4.96 -6.24 6.77
CA PHE A 13 -4.40 -7.48 7.32
C PHE A 13 -2.96 -7.69 6.87
N PHE A 14 -2.23 -8.51 7.61
CA PHE A 14 -0.97 -9.09 7.17
C PHE A 14 -1.22 -10.40 6.43
N ILE A 15 -0.45 -10.63 5.36
CA ILE A 15 -0.30 -11.93 4.72
C ILE A 15 1.00 -12.53 5.23
N ARG A 16 0.92 -13.60 6.02
CA ARG A 16 2.07 -14.17 6.74
C ARG A 16 2.49 -15.51 6.20
N CYS A 17 3.79 -15.80 6.23
CA CYS A 17 4.26 -17.16 6.00
C CYS A 17 3.80 -18.05 7.14
N LYS A 18 3.19 -19.21 6.85
CA LYS A 18 2.72 -20.14 7.88
C LYS A 18 3.87 -20.74 8.70
N ALA A 19 5.02 -20.97 8.07
CA ALA A 19 6.14 -21.68 8.67
C ALA A 19 7.15 -20.78 9.43
N LYS A 20 7.10 -19.45 9.24
CA LYS A 20 8.12 -18.50 9.73
C LYS A 20 7.49 -17.14 10.07
N PRO A 21 8.11 -16.34 10.96
CA PRO A 21 7.58 -15.03 11.37
C PRO A 21 7.75 -13.93 10.30
N MET A 22 7.58 -14.28 9.03
CA MET A 22 7.73 -13.39 7.87
C MET A 22 6.35 -12.96 7.35
N ALA A 23 6.29 -11.83 6.67
CA ALA A 23 5.10 -11.27 6.04
C ALA A 23 5.40 -10.86 4.59
N LEU A 24 4.35 -10.83 3.78
CA LEU A 24 4.37 -10.30 2.41
C LEU A 24 4.64 -8.80 2.45
N ASP A 25 5.68 -8.36 1.75
CA ASP A 25 6.26 -7.02 1.87
C ASP A 25 6.58 -6.46 0.47
N VAL A 26 6.27 -5.18 0.25
CA VAL A 26 6.74 -4.46 -0.94
C VAL A 26 8.20 -4.06 -0.73
N TYR A 27 9.11 -4.58 -1.56
CA TYR A 27 10.55 -4.37 -1.43
C TYR A 27 10.90 -2.88 -1.26
N GLY A 28 11.62 -2.55 -0.18
CA GLY A 28 12.02 -1.19 0.15
C GLY A 28 10.86 -0.21 0.39
N GLY A 29 9.63 -0.68 0.55
CA GLY A 29 8.45 0.17 0.68
C GLY A 29 8.17 1.03 -0.56
N GLY A 30 8.58 0.59 -1.75
CA GLY A 30 8.41 1.35 -2.98
C GLY A 30 6.96 1.76 -3.24
N MET A 31 6.76 2.93 -3.85
CA MET A 31 5.43 3.49 -4.15
C MET A 31 5.09 3.51 -5.64
N LEU A 32 5.98 2.97 -6.48
CA LEU A 32 5.82 2.95 -7.92
C LEU A 32 5.53 1.54 -8.43
N ASN A 33 5.10 1.46 -9.69
CA ASN A 33 4.92 0.21 -10.40
C ASN A 33 6.22 -0.61 -10.46
N ASP A 34 6.06 -1.93 -10.61
CA ASP A 34 7.13 -2.90 -10.89
C ASP A 34 8.11 -3.12 -9.73
N PHE A 35 7.77 -2.65 -8.52
CA PHE A 35 8.45 -3.08 -7.30
C PHE A 35 8.11 -4.53 -6.97
N ASN A 36 9.14 -5.34 -6.70
CA ASN A 36 8.97 -6.74 -6.35
C ASN A 36 8.28 -6.91 -5.02
N ILE A 37 7.48 -7.98 -4.95
CA ILE A 37 6.95 -8.48 -3.69
C ILE A 37 7.91 -9.52 -3.14
N ILE A 38 8.22 -9.37 -1.87
CA ILE A 38 9.15 -10.22 -1.13
C ILE A 38 8.50 -10.72 0.15
N ILE A 39 9.23 -11.55 0.88
CA ILE A 39 8.97 -11.78 2.30
C ILE A 39 10.00 -11.04 3.16
N TRP A 40 9.54 -10.49 4.28
CA TRP A 40 10.37 -9.77 5.26
C TRP A 40 9.90 -10.08 6.69
N PRO A 41 10.74 -9.98 7.74
CA PRO A 41 10.26 -10.11 9.12
C PRO A 41 9.06 -9.18 9.37
N GLN A 42 8.03 -9.69 10.05
CA GLN A 42 6.85 -8.87 10.31
C GLN A 42 7.24 -7.66 11.16
N LYS A 43 6.94 -6.47 10.65
CA LYS A 43 7.17 -5.20 11.33
C LYS A 43 6.02 -4.91 12.29
N MET A 44 6.35 -4.44 13.49
CA MET A 44 5.38 -3.94 14.48
C MET A 44 5.23 -2.41 14.46
N VAL A 45 6.22 -1.72 13.87
CA VAL A 45 6.25 -0.27 13.67
C VAL A 45 6.60 -0.04 12.21
N ASP A 46 6.01 0.99 11.59
CA ASP A 46 6.17 1.30 10.17
C ASP A 46 5.92 0.11 9.23
N SER A 47 4.87 -0.64 9.54
CA SER A 47 4.50 -1.88 8.83
C SER A 47 3.57 -1.65 7.64
N ILE A 48 3.35 -0.40 7.24
CA ILE A 48 2.36 -0.05 6.21
C ILE A 48 2.69 -0.64 4.83
N ASN A 49 3.96 -0.94 4.54
CA ASN A 49 4.36 -1.66 3.32
C ASN A 49 4.09 -3.18 3.39
N GLN A 50 3.69 -3.71 4.56
CA GLN A 50 3.30 -5.11 4.79
C GLN A 50 1.80 -5.30 5.03
N LEU A 51 1.04 -4.21 5.01
CA LEU A 51 -0.41 -4.22 5.20
C LEU A 51 -1.13 -4.25 3.85
N TRP A 52 -2.11 -5.14 3.77
CA TRP A 52 -2.90 -5.39 2.58
C TRP A 52 -4.39 -5.26 2.89
N MET A 53 -5.15 -4.80 1.91
CA MET A 53 -6.60 -4.82 1.92
C MET A 53 -7.10 -5.61 0.72
N HIS A 54 -8.24 -6.27 0.87
CA HIS A 54 -8.89 -6.98 -0.22
C HIS A 54 -10.16 -6.27 -0.65
N GLU A 55 -10.27 -6.01 -1.95
CA GLU A 55 -11.49 -5.50 -2.56
C GLU A 55 -11.66 -6.10 -3.95
N ASP A 56 -12.83 -6.69 -4.23
CA ASP A 56 -13.14 -7.28 -5.53
C ASP A 56 -12.02 -8.21 -6.08
N GLY A 57 -11.36 -9.00 -5.24
CA GLY A 57 -10.25 -9.85 -5.68
C GLY A 57 -8.91 -9.14 -5.86
N PHE A 58 -8.83 -7.81 -5.75
CA PHE A 58 -7.58 -7.08 -5.70
C PHE A 58 -7.00 -7.14 -4.28
N LEU A 59 -5.68 -7.35 -4.19
CA LEU A 59 -4.93 -7.15 -2.96
C LEU A 59 -4.17 -5.84 -3.06
N ILE A 60 -4.59 -4.85 -2.29
CA ILE A 60 -4.11 -3.46 -2.34
C ILE A 60 -3.12 -3.25 -1.20
N ASN A 61 -1.92 -2.77 -1.51
CA ASN A 61 -0.94 -2.42 -0.48
C ASN A 61 -1.29 -1.07 0.15
N ARG A 62 -1.24 -0.98 1.48
CA ARG A 62 -1.62 0.23 2.23
C ARG A 62 -0.69 1.43 1.96
N LYS A 63 0.61 1.19 1.76
CA LYS A 63 1.58 2.27 1.56
C LYS A 63 1.48 2.90 0.18
N SER A 64 1.38 2.07 -0.86
CA SER A 64 1.46 2.53 -2.25
C SER A 64 0.11 2.73 -2.92
N GLY A 65 -0.95 2.08 -2.43
CA GLY A 65 -2.26 2.02 -3.11
C GLY A 65 -2.26 1.16 -4.37
N LEU A 66 -1.12 0.54 -4.69
CA LEU A 66 -0.98 -0.35 -5.84
C LEU A 66 -1.43 -1.77 -5.48
N VAL A 67 -1.75 -2.56 -6.50
CA VAL A 67 -2.28 -3.92 -6.34
C VAL A 67 -1.23 -4.97 -6.64
N LEU A 68 -1.38 -6.14 -6.01
CA LEU A 68 -0.60 -7.33 -6.29
C LEU A 68 -0.84 -7.79 -7.74
N ASP A 69 0.23 -7.91 -8.54
CA ASP A 69 0.17 -8.13 -9.98
C ASP A 69 1.19 -9.20 -10.43
N ILE A 70 0.75 -10.07 -11.35
CA ILE A 70 1.65 -11.02 -12.04
C ILE A 70 2.39 -10.25 -13.15
N ARG A 71 3.71 -10.11 -12.99
CA ARG A 71 4.56 -9.29 -13.86
C ARG A 71 4.41 -9.69 -15.34
N GLY A 72 4.18 -8.69 -16.19
CA GLY A 72 3.98 -8.87 -17.64
C GLY A 72 2.59 -9.38 -18.03
N GLY A 73 1.69 -9.64 -17.09
CA GLY A 73 0.28 -9.98 -17.34
C GLY A 73 -0.01 -11.41 -17.78
N ASP A 74 1.02 -12.18 -18.15
CA ASP A 74 0.90 -13.57 -18.59
C ASP A 74 0.84 -14.51 -17.38
N ILE A 75 -0.31 -15.14 -17.14
CA ILE A 75 -0.59 -15.99 -15.98
C ILE A 75 0.04 -17.37 -16.20
N LYS A 76 1.34 -17.48 -15.92
CA LYS A 76 2.13 -18.72 -16.02
C LYS A 76 3.07 -18.86 -14.84
N ARG A 77 3.53 -20.08 -14.57
CA ARG A 77 4.58 -20.34 -13.58
C ARG A 77 5.85 -19.51 -13.86
N ASP A 78 6.67 -19.36 -12.82
CA ASP A 78 7.97 -18.67 -12.82
C ASP A 78 7.89 -17.14 -13.02
N LYS A 79 6.68 -16.57 -13.08
CA LYS A 79 6.46 -15.12 -13.15
C LYS A 79 6.68 -14.47 -11.79
N ALA A 80 7.43 -13.38 -11.76
CA ALA A 80 7.59 -12.57 -10.56
C ALA A 80 6.25 -11.92 -10.16
N ILE A 81 6.05 -11.76 -8.86
CA ILE A 81 4.95 -10.95 -8.33
C ILE A 81 5.47 -9.58 -7.96
N ILE A 82 4.75 -8.57 -8.42
CA ILE A 82 5.07 -7.15 -8.25
C ILE A 82 3.85 -6.41 -7.71
N GLN A 83 4.02 -5.14 -7.37
CA GLN A 83 2.89 -4.21 -7.31
C GLN A 83 2.74 -3.43 -8.62
N TYR A 84 1.51 -3.12 -8.99
CA TYR A 84 1.20 -2.32 -10.17
C TYR A 84 -0.08 -1.53 -10.00
N ALA A 85 -0.28 -0.48 -10.79
CA ALA A 85 -1.53 0.26 -10.84
C ALA A 85 -2.71 -0.67 -11.15
N ARG A 86 -3.85 -0.46 -10.48
CA ARG A 86 -5.08 -1.24 -10.70
C ARG A 86 -5.53 -1.07 -12.15
N LYS A 87 -5.62 -2.17 -12.89
CA LYS A 87 -6.07 -2.16 -14.29
C LYS A 87 -7.60 -2.12 -14.36
N PRO A 88 -8.17 -1.41 -15.34
CA PRO A 88 -9.61 -1.40 -15.55
C PRO A 88 -10.11 -2.78 -16.05
N GLY A 89 -11.42 -3.01 -15.93
CA GLY A 89 -12.08 -4.21 -16.44
C GLY A 89 -11.76 -5.48 -15.65
N LEU A 90 -11.54 -6.59 -16.35
CA LEU A 90 -11.40 -7.91 -15.73
C LEU A 90 -10.09 -8.09 -14.96
N ALA A 91 -9.00 -7.44 -15.42
CA ALA A 91 -7.69 -7.42 -14.75
C ALA A 91 -7.23 -8.81 -14.22
N HIS A 92 -7.35 -9.86 -15.03
CA HIS A 92 -7.15 -11.25 -14.59
C HIS A 92 -5.82 -11.52 -13.88
N ASN A 93 -4.77 -10.78 -14.22
CA ASN A 93 -3.45 -10.91 -13.63
C ASN A 93 -3.28 -10.19 -12.27
N GLN A 94 -4.35 -9.56 -11.76
CA GLN A 94 -4.40 -8.80 -10.49
C GLN A 94 -5.51 -9.30 -9.55
N ARG A 95 -6.18 -10.41 -9.90
CA ARG A 95 -7.29 -10.98 -9.13
C ARG A 95 -6.83 -12.24 -8.39
N TRP A 96 -7.07 -12.27 -7.09
CA TRP A 96 -6.55 -13.27 -6.16
C TRP A 96 -7.67 -13.90 -5.33
N LYS A 97 -7.48 -15.16 -4.94
CA LYS A 97 -8.36 -15.89 -4.03
C LYS A 97 -7.53 -16.55 -2.94
N TYR A 98 -8.02 -16.54 -1.71
CA TYR A 98 -7.43 -17.26 -0.60
C TYR A 98 -8.29 -18.47 -0.21
N GLN A 99 -7.68 -19.64 -0.18
CA GLN A 99 -8.35 -20.89 0.21
C GLN A 99 -7.32 -21.90 0.70
N ASP A 100 -7.58 -22.55 1.83
CA ASP A 100 -6.74 -23.63 2.40
C ASP A 100 -5.25 -23.24 2.58
N GLY A 101 -5.00 -21.98 2.95
CA GLY A 101 -3.65 -21.44 3.10
C GLY A 101 -2.97 -21.04 1.80
N PHE A 102 -3.61 -21.18 0.64
CA PHE A 102 -3.05 -20.79 -0.65
C PHE A 102 -3.65 -19.47 -1.13
N ILE A 103 -2.81 -18.57 -1.63
CA ILE A 103 -3.24 -17.40 -2.40
C ILE A 103 -3.03 -17.74 -3.88
N SER A 104 -4.13 -17.85 -4.62
CA SER A 104 -4.16 -18.31 -6.02
C SER A 104 -4.63 -17.23 -6.97
N SER A 105 -4.23 -17.30 -8.25
CA SER A 105 -4.85 -16.49 -9.29
C SER A 105 -6.32 -16.87 -9.45
N ALA A 106 -7.20 -15.88 -9.42
CA ALA A 106 -8.63 -16.12 -9.62
C ALA A 106 -8.95 -16.74 -11.00
N ALA A 107 -8.16 -16.40 -12.03
CA ALA A 107 -8.30 -16.93 -13.38
C ALA A 107 -7.59 -18.27 -13.58
N SER A 108 -6.67 -18.66 -12.69
CA SER A 108 -5.94 -19.94 -12.77
C SER A 108 -5.64 -20.48 -11.37
N PRO A 109 -6.61 -21.14 -10.70
CA PRO A 109 -6.49 -21.56 -9.30
C PRO A 109 -5.39 -22.60 -9.01
N HIS A 110 -4.83 -23.21 -10.05
CA HIS A 110 -3.68 -24.12 -9.97
C HIS A 110 -2.33 -23.40 -9.89
N LEU A 111 -2.33 -22.06 -10.00
CA LEU A 111 -1.17 -21.19 -9.88
C LEU A 111 -1.31 -20.32 -8.63
N VAL A 112 -0.31 -20.41 -7.74
CA VAL A 112 -0.32 -19.81 -6.39
C VAL A 112 0.94 -19.02 -6.12
N LEU A 113 0.87 -18.15 -5.10
CA LEU A 113 2.03 -17.45 -4.56
C LEU A 113 2.97 -18.43 -3.87
N ASP A 114 4.24 -18.37 -4.25
CA ASP A 114 5.34 -19.18 -3.71
C ASP A 114 6.57 -18.30 -3.43
N ILE A 115 7.42 -18.73 -2.51
CA ILE A 115 8.64 -18.04 -2.11
C ILE A 115 9.81 -18.64 -2.89
N ARG A 116 10.48 -17.82 -3.69
CA ARG A 116 11.61 -18.24 -4.53
C ARG A 116 12.78 -18.71 -3.68
N GLY A 117 13.40 -19.81 -4.10
CA GLY A 117 14.54 -20.42 -3.39
C GLY A 117 14.16 -21.51 -2.41
N GLY A 118 12.88 -21.68 -2.08
CA GLY A 118 12.41 -22.71 -1.15
C GLY A 118 12.81 -22.46 0.31
N ASP A 119 13.52 -21.36 0.58
CA ASP A 119 13.89 -20.92 1.91
C ASP A 119 13.20 -19.60 2.24
N HIS A 120 12.97 -19.37 3.53
CA HIS A 120 12.31 -18.16 4.01
C HIS A 120 13.35 -17.06 4.30
N LYS A 121 14.29 -16.88 3.38
CA LYS A 121 15.32 -15.84 3.53
C LYS A 121 14.69 -14.46 3.43
N GLU A 122 15.26 -13.51 4.17
CA GLU A 122 14.88 -12.11 4.08
C GLU A 122 15.06 -11.62 2.64
N ALA A 123 14.09 -10.84 2.16
CA ALA A 123 14.01 -10.37 0.79
C ALA A 123 13.91 -11.46 -0.29
N ALA A 124 13.59 -12.71 0.07
CA ALA A 124 13.24 -13.71 -0.92
C ALA A 124 12.01 -13.26 -1.72
N GLN A 125 12.12 -13.34 -3.05
CA GLN A 125 11.07 -12.88 -3.97
C GLN A 125 9.88 -13.83 -3.96
N VAL A 126 8.69 -13.26 -4.11
CA VAL A 126 7.46 -14.01 -4.34
C VAL A 126 7.23 -14.15 -5.85
N PHE A 127 6.85 -15.35 -6.26
CA PHE A 127 6.60 -15.69 -7.66
C PHE A 127 5.37 -16.58 -7.79
N LEU A 128 4.85 -16.68 -9.01
CA LEU A 128 3.74 -17.56 -9.32
C LEU A 128 4.26 -18.98 -9.62
N ASN A 129 3.74 -19.99 -8.93
CA ASN A 129 4.14 -21.39 -9.13
C ASN A 129 2.93 -22.32 -9.15
N HIS A 130 3.12 -23.57 -9.58
CA HIS A 130 2.10 -24.60 -9.44
C HIS A 130 1.78 -24.88 -7.98
N LYS A 131 0.49 -25.02 -7.68
CA LYS A 131 0.01 -25.43 -6.36
C LYS A 131 0.58 -26.80 -6.00
N ASP A 132 1.30 -26.84 -4.88
CA ASP A 132 1.85 -28.03 -4.26
C ASP A 132 1.40 -28.08 -2.79
N ALA A 133 0.54 -29.05 -2.47
CA ALA A 133 -0.01 -29.24 -1.14
C ALA A 133 1.07 -29.56 -0.08
N THR A 134 2.23 -30.04 -0.50
CA THR A 134 3.34 -30.40 0.38
C THR A 134 4.33 -29.26 0.60
N SER A 135 4.24 -28.18 -0.19
CA SER A 135 5.19 -27.07 -0.12
C SER A 135 4.85 -26.10 1.02
N PRO A 136 5.74 -25.95 2.03
CA PRO A 136 5.52 -25.01 3.12
C PRO A 136 5.68 -23.54 2.68
N THR A 137 6.35 -23.27 1.56
CA THR A 137 6.57 -21.90 1.03
C THR A 137 5.35 -21.34 0.30
N GLN A 138 4.34 -22.17 0.04
CA GLN A 138 3.08 -21.78 -0.58
C GLN A 138 1.93 -21.60 0.43
N GLN A 139 2.26 -21.71 1.73
CA GLN A 139 1.28 -21.68 2.80
C GLN A 139 1.33 -20.34 3.55
N TRP A 140 0.20 -19.64 3.48
CA TRP A 140 0.00 -18.31 4.02
C TRP A 140 -1.04 -18.32 5.13
N LEU A 141 -0.92 -17.36 6.06
CA LEU A 141 -1.90 -17.08 7.10
C LEU A 141 -2.37 -15.63 6.94
N ILE A 142 -3.68 -15.41 7.02
CA ILE A 142 -4.27 -14.07 7.01
C ILE A 142 -4.49 -13.62 8.44
N GLN A 143 -3.75 -12.59 8.86
CA GLN A 143 -3.82 -12.03 10.20
C GLN A 143 -4.43 -10.62 10.12
N PRO A 144 -5.69 -10.41 10.57
CA PRO A 144 -6.27 -9.07 10.67
C PRO A 144 -5.38 -8.13 11.49
N PHE A 145 -5.19 -6.89 11.01
CA PHE A 145 -4.36 -5.88 11.68
C PHE A 145 -5.08 -5.21 12.84
N GLU A 146 -6.38 -4.95 12.71
CA GLU A 146 -7.22 -4.32 13.75
C GLU A 146 -8.31 -5.26 14.27
N ASP A 147 -7.92 -6.40 14.84
CA ASP A 147 -8.85 -7.19 15.65
C ASP A 147 -9.19 -6.51 16.99
N ALA A 148 -10.27 -6.92 17.65
CA ALA A 148 -10.74 -6.29 18.89
C ALA A 148 -9.62 -6.19 19.96
N LYS A 149 -8.73 -7.18 19.99
CA LYS A 149 -7.60 -7.25 20.91
C LYS A 149 -6.50 -6.24 20.56
N SER A 150 -6.09 -6.14 19.30
CA SER A 150 -5.10 -5.16 18.86
C SER A 150 -5.60 -3.73 19.02
N LYS A 151 -6.90 -3.48 18.85
CA LYS A 151 -7.53 -2.18 19.17
C LYS A 151 -7.41 -1.83 20.66
N GLU A 152 -7.59 -2.81 21.55
CA GLU A 152 -7.49 -2.65 23.00
C GLU A 152 -6.03 -2.50 23.48
N ASP A 153 -5.13 -3.37 23.01
CA ASP A 153 -3.69 -3.30 23.29
C ASP A 153 -3.07 -1.98 22.78
N LEU A 154 -3.46 -1.52 21.58
CA LEU A 154 -3.08 -0.20 21.05
C LEU A 154 -3.72 0.95 21.84
N ALA A 155 -4.91 0.78 22.41
CA ALA A 155 -5.54 1.80 23.24
C ALA A 155 -4.81 1.98 24.59
N LEU A 156 -4.24 0.89 25.13
CA LEU A 156 -3.47 0.90 26.37
C LEU A 156 -2.04 1.46 26.20
N LEU A 157 -1.45 1.30 25.00
CA LEU A 157 -0.12 1.81 24.66
C LEU A 157 -0.13 3.25 24.13
N ARG A 158 -1.30 3.76 23.75
CA ARG A 158 -1.46 5.18 23.45
C ARG A 158 -1.40 5.96 24.76
N PRO A 159 -0.71 7.12 24.83
CA PRO A 159 -0.97 8.06 25.91
C PRO A 159 -2.49 8.34 25.98
N PRO A 160 -3.03 8.69 27.17
CA PRO A 160 -4.46 8.96 27.34
C PRO A 160 -4.97 9.81 26.20
N PRO A 161 -6.23 9.65 25.73
CA PRO A 161 -6.76 10.33 24.55
C PRO A 161 -6.88 11.84 24.78
N LEU A 162 -5.75 12.53 24.84
CA LEU A 162 -5.61 13.88 24.38
C LEU A 162 -5.51 13.76 22.85
N GLN A 163 -6.70 13.82 22.25
CA GLN A 163 -6.90 14.28 20.87
C GLN A 163 -6.42 13.37 19.74
N LYS A 164 -7.30 12.44 19.33
CA LYS A 164 -7.49 12.12 17.89
C LYS A 164 -8.04 13.32 17.07
N HIS A 165 -8.03 14.52 17.65
CA HIS A 165 -8.50 15.79 17.12
C HIS A 165 -7.49 16.88 17.52
N LEU A 166 -6.34 17.03 16.85
CA LEU A 166 -5.54 18.29 16.88
C LEU A 166 -4.37 18.27 15.87
N THR A 167 -4.53 17.60 14.74
CA THR A 167 -3.78 18.01 13.55
C THR A 167 -4.80 18.32 12.47
N ASP A 168 -4.81 19.57 12.02
CA ASP A 168 -5.61 19.98 10.85
C ASP A 168 -5.16 19.26 9.57
N PHE A 169 -4.02 18.55 9.64
CA PHE A 169 -3.36 17.90 8.52
C PHE A 169 -3.70 16.40 8.38
N PRO A 170 -3.85 15.90 7.13
CA PRO A 170 -3.84 14.47 6.80
C PRO A 170 -2.58 13.76 7.31
N GLN A 171 -2.76 12.58 7.94
CA GLN A 171 -1.62 11.77 8.39
C GLN A 171 -1.09 10.90 7.24
N PRO A 172 0.22 10.55 7.25
CA PRO A 172 0.82 9.73 6.20
C PRO A 172 0.09 8.43 5.89
N GLU A 173 -0.46 7.78 6.91
CA GLU A 173 -1.18 6.51 6.79
C GLU A 173 -2.54 6.63 6.12
N ASP A 174 -3.12 7.84 6.09
CA ASP A 174 -4.42 8.12 5.48
C ASP A 174 -4.29 8.59 4.03
N LEU A 175 -3.11 9.06 3.61
CA LEU A 175 -2.91 9.71 2.31
C LEU A 175 -3.25 8.79 1.14
N CYS A 176 -2.87 7.52 1.23
CA CYS A 176 -3.18 6.52 0.22
C CYS A 176 -4.69 6.29 0.08
N ASP A 177 -5.42 6.25 1.21
CA ASP A 177 -6.87 6.06 1.19
C ASP A 177 -7.57 7.30 0.60
N TYR A 178 -7.11 8.50 0.95
CA TYR A 178 -7.61 9.74 0.35
C TYR A 178 -7.34 9.82 -1.16
N HIS A 179 -6.13 9.44 -1.58
CA HIS A 179 -5.78 9.34 -2.99
C HIS A 179 -6.74 8.46 -3.75
N ARG A 180 -6.97 7.24 -3.25
CA ARG A 180 -7.90 6.29 -3.84
C ARG A 180 -9.32 6.85 -3.94
N LEU A 181 -9.85 7.42 -2.86
CA LEU A 181 -11.20 7.99 -2.83
C LEU A 181 -11.41 9.09 -3.89
N VAL A 182 -10.39 9.89 -4.15
CA VAL A 182 -10.48 11.05 -5.07
C VAL A 182 -10.14 10.66 -6.50
N TYR A 183 -8.97 10.05 -6.73
CA TYR A 183 -8.45 9.77 -8.07
C TYR A 183 -8.94 8.46 -8.69
N HIS A 184 -9.37 7.48 -7.88
CA HIS A 184 -9.81 6.17 -8.38
C HIS A 184 -11.32 5.97 -8.24
N ASP A 185 -11.86 6.19 -7.04
CA ASP A 185 -13.28 5.98 -6.77
C ASP A 185 -14.15 7.18 -7.22
N HIS A 186 -13.52 8.31 -7.57
CA HIS A 186 -14.17 9.56 -7.98
C HIS A 186 -15.32 9.97 -7.05
N LYS A 187 -15.06 9.94 -5.73
CA LYS A 187 -16.05 10.28 -4.72
C LYS A 187 -16.72 11.63 -5.07
N PRO A 188 -18.06 11.72 -5.14
CA PRO A 188 -18.75 12.92 -5.62
C PRO A 188 -18.55 14.19 -4.77
N SER A 189 -18.30 14.03 -3.47
CA SER A 189 -18.13 15.16 -2.55
C SER A 189 -17.11 14.80 -1.46
N PRO A 190 -15.80 14.80 -1.81
CA PRO A 190 -14.74 14.59 -0.83
C PRO A 190 -14.63 15.82 0.08
N SER A 191 -14.22 15.61 1.34
CA SER A 191 -13.97 16.74 2.23
C SER A 191 -12.70 17.51 1.81
N PRO A 192 -12.54 18.78 2.21
CA PRO A 192 -11.30 19.55 1.96
C PRO A 192 -10.02 18.80 2.39
N LYS A 193 -10.07 18.11 3.54
CA LYS A 193 -8.99 17.26 4.04
C LYS A 193 -8.68 16.07 3.12
N GLN A 194 -9.73 15.42 2.57
CA GLN A 194 -9.57 14.32 1.62
C GLN A 194 -8.93 14.80 0.32
N VAL A 195 -9.34 15.96 -0.18
CA VAL A 195 -8.74 16.56 -1.39
C VAL A 195 -7.28 16.93 -1.14
N ALA A 196 -6.97 17.58 -0.02
CA ALA A 196 -5.61 17.94 0.34
C ALA A 196 -4.68 16.72 0.45
N GLY A 197 -5.14 15.67 1.15
CA GLY A 197 -4.36 14.44 1.32
C GLY A 197 -4.17 13.68 0.00
N ALA A 198 -5.19 13.63 -0.86
CA ALA A 198 -5.09 13.01 -2.18
C ALA A 198 -4.08 13.73 -3.07
N ALA A 199 -4.12 15.07 -3.11
CA ALA A 199 -3.19 15.89 -3.88
C ALA A 199 -1.75 15.72 -3.37
N ALA A 200 -1.55 15.70 -2.06
CA ALA A 200 -0.25 15.44 -1.44
C ALA A 200 0.31 14.08 -1.87
N PHE A 201 -0.49 13.02 -1.82
CA PHE A 201 -0.06 11.68 -2.21
C PHE A 201 0.29 11.57 -3.69
N GLU A 202 -0.55 12.14 -4.58
CA GLU A 202 -0.28 12.10 -6.01
C GLU A 202 0.98 12.90 -6.39
N ALA A 203 1.18 14.08 -5.77
CA ALA A 203 2.40 14.86 -5.95
C ALA A 203 3.66 14.05 -5.58
N MET A 204 3.62 13.29 -4.48
CA MET A 204 4.74 12.41 -4.11
C MET A 204 4.96 11.30 -5.14
N ARG A 205 3.90 10.67 -5.66
CA ARG A 205 4.05 9.63 -6.68
C ARG A 205 4.67 10.18 -7.96
N ILE A 206 4.25 11.37 -8.40
CA ILE A 206 4.82 12.05 -9.57
C ILE A 206 6.30 12.37 -9.33
N TYR A 207 6.63 12.91 -8.15
CA TYR A 207 8.02 13.21 -7.79
C TYR A 207 8.91 11.95 -7.83
N LEU A 208 8.48 10.87 -7.16
CA LEU A 208 9.22 9.62 -7.12
C LEU A 208 9.39 9.01 -8.52
N ALA A 209 8.35 9.08 -9.36
CA ALA A 209 8.42 8.63 -10.74
C ALA A 209 9.45 9.45 -11.54
N THR A 210 9.44 10.77 -11.38
CA THR A 210 10.39 11.68 -12.03
C THR A 210 11.84 11.39 -11.63
N GLN A 211 12.10 11.21 -10.33
CA GLN A 211 13.45 10.86 -9.85
C GLN A 211 13.91 9.51 -10.40
N LYS A 212 13.02 8.51 -10.43
CA LYS A 212 13.31 7.19 -11.00
C LYS A 212 13.60 7.26 -12.50
N GLU A 213 12.85 8.06 -13.26
CA GLU A 213 13.07 8.23 -14.71
C GLU A 213 14.40 8.92 -15.03
N LYS A 214 14.82 9.85 -14.18
CA LYS A 214 16.11 10.56 -14.30
C LYS A 214 17.29 9.79 -13.70
N ASP A 215 17.05 8.66 -13.04
CA ASP A 215 18.04 7.94 -12.23
C ASP A 215 18.70 8.84 -11.15
N GLU A 216 17.89 9.71 -10.54
CA GLU A 216 18.31 10.65 -9.51
C GLU A 216 17.91 10.16 -8.10
N PRO A 217 18.66 10.55 -7.05
CA PRO A 217 18.28 10.24 -5.68
C PRO A 217 16.94 10.90 -5.32
N VAL A 218 16.18 10.25 -4.44
CA VAL A 218 14.89 10.76 -3.94
C VAL A 218 15.09 12.00 -3.08
N VAL A 219 16.12 12.03 -2.22
CA VAL A 219 16.42 13.17 -1.36
C VAL A 219 17.43 14.09 -2.07
N THR A 220 16.97 15.28 -2.47
CA THR A 220 17.77 16.33 -3.10
C THR A 220 17.51 17.67 -2.42
N PRO A 221 18.41 18.67 -2.56
CA PRO A 221 18.18 20.00 -2.00
C PRO A 221 16.89 20.67 -2.51
N GLN A 222 16.44 20.33 -3.72
CA GLN A 222 15.25 20.89 -4.36
C GLN A 222 13.99 20.01 -4.19
N ALA A 223 14.08 18.89 -3.47
CA ALA A 223 12.98 17.92 -3.36
C ALA A 223 11.69 18.56 -2.81
N ARG A 224 11.81 19.34 -1.74
CA ARG A 224 10.67 19.98 -1.07
C ARG A 224 10.02 21.05 -1.95
N ASP A 225 10.82 21.88 -2.64
CA ASP A 225 10.31 22.92 -3.54
C ASP A 225 9.60 22.30 -4.76
N THR A 226 10.16 21.22 -5.29
CA THR A 226 9.56 20.44 -6.38
C THR A 226 8.23 19.83 -5.94
N LEU A 227 8.18 19.23 -4.75
CA LEU A 227 6.95 18.69 -4.18
C LEU A 227 5.88 19.76 -3.96
N GLN A 228 6.22 20.94 -3.44
CA GLN A 228 5.27 22.05 -3.30
C GLN A 228 4.69 22.47 -4.66
N THR A 229 5.53 22.51 -5.70
CA THR A 229 5.09 22.83 -7.07
C THR A 229 4.09 21.78 -7.57
N LEU A 230 4.43 20.50 -7.44
CA LEU A 230 3.54 19.40 -7.85
C LEU A 230 2.22 19.41 -7.06
N VAL A 231 2.26 19.70 -5.76
CA VAL A 231 1.04 19.85 -4.94
C VAL A 231 0.14 20.96 -5.48
N ARG A 232 0.70 22.11 -5.83
CA ARG A 232 -0.06 23.24 -6.41
C ARG A 232 -0.73 22.84 -7.73
N GLU A 233 -0.01 22.11 -8.58
CA GLU A 233 -0.55 21.58 -9.82
C GLU A 233 -1.70 20.60 -9.57
N GLN A 234 -1.56 19.68 -8.60
CA GLN A 234 -2.63 18.75 -8.25
C GLN A 234 -3.86 19.47 -7.67
N ILE A 235 -3.68 20.47 -6.81
CA ILE A 235 -4.80 21.26 -6.28
C ILE A 235 -5.50 22.07 -7.39
N ALA A 236 -4.74 22.59 -8.36
CA ALA A 236 -5.32 23.27 -9.51
C ALA A 236 -6.14 22.29 -10.39
N ALA A 237 -5.66 21.06 -10.58
CA ALA A 237 -6.40 20.02 -11.31
C ALA A 237 -7.69 19.59 -10.58
N LEU A 238 -7.71 19.63 -9.24
CA LEU A 238 -8.86 19.29 -8.42
C LEU A 238 -9.74 20.50 -8.05
N GLN A 239 -9.58 21.64 -8.73
CA GLN A 239 -10.24 22.90 -8.37
C GLN A 239 -11.77 22.81 -8.31
N ASP A 240 -12.38 21.92 -9.10
CA ASP A 240 -13.83 21.74 -9.16
C ASP A 240 -14.39 21.01 -7.93
N LEU A 241 -13.53 20.35 -7.15
CA LEU A 241 -13.89 19.67 -5.89
C LEU A 241 -13.73 20.57 -4.66
N ILE A 242 -13.24 21.81 -4.84
CA ILE A 242 -12.87 22.71 -3.75
C ILE A 242 -13.63 24.03 -3.89
N SER A 243 -14.23 24.52 -2.80
CA SER A 243 -14.84 25.84 -2.81
C SER A 243 -13.77 26.92 -3.01
N ALA A 244 -14.13 28.04 -3.65
CA ALA A 244 -13.18 29.15 -3.86
C ALA A 244 -12.62 29.72 -2.54
N GLN A 245 -13.42 29.65 -1.46
CA GLN A 245 -13.03 30.14 -0.13
C GLN A 245 -12.03 29.20 0.56
N ASP A 246 -12.14 27.88 0.35
CA ASP A 246 -11.32 26.89 1.05
C ASP A 246 -10.00 26.59 0.33
N ARG A 247 -9.84 27.05 -0.92
CA ARG A 247 -8.70 26.70 -1.78
C ARG A 247 -7.34 26.99 -1.13
N GLY A 248 -7.20 28.12 -0.45
CA GLY A 248 -5.96 28.50 0.23
C GLY A 248 -5.60 27.55 1.38
N GLU A 249 -6.61 27.18 2.19
CA GLU A 249 -6.45 26.26 3.31
C GLU A 249 -6.15 24.83 2.84
N VAL A 250 -6.86 24.37 1.81
CA VAL A 250 -6.62 23.04 1.20
C VAL A 250 -5.21 22.94 0.63
N LEU A 251 -4.73 23.98 -0.06
CA LEU A 251 -3.37 24.00 -0.58
C LEU A 251 -2.34 23.93 0.55
N HIS A 252 -2.46 24.79 1.57
CA HIS A 252 -1.55 24.78 2.70
C HIS A 252 -1.53 23.41 3.39
N THR A 253 -2.71 22.81 3.58
CA THR A 253 -2.88 21.49 4.17
C THR A 253 -2.19 20.40 3.34
N ALA A 254 -2.31 20.46 2.01
CA ALA A 254 -1.68 19.51 1.10
C ALA A 254 -0.15 19.62 1.11
N GLU A 255 0.39 20.86 1.12
CA GLU A 255 1.84 21.11 1.17
C GLU A 255 2.45 20.54 2.47
N GLN A 256 1.78 20.76 3.62
CA GLN A 256 2.22 20.21 4.91
C GLN A 256 2.14 18.69 4.95
N ALA A 257 1.06 18.10 4.43
CA ALA A 257 0.90 16.64 4.38
C ALA A 257 1.98 15.99 3.50
N ALA A 258 2.26 16.55 2.32
CA ALA A 258 3.31 16.05 1.43
C ALA A 258 4.69 16.16 2.07
N SER A 259 5.01 17.31 2.67
CA SER A 259 6.29 17.51 3.36
C SER A 259 6.46 16.57 4.56
N GLY A 260 5.40 16.37 5.36
CA GLY A 260 5.43 15.50 6.53
C GLY A 260 5.63 14.04 6.16
N TYR A 261 4.93 13.56 5.12
CA TYR A 261 5.16 12.22 4.59
C TYR A 261 6.57 12.07 4.02
N PHE A 262 7.03 13.03 3.20
CA PHE A 262 8.35 12.96 2.59
C PHE A 262 9.48 12.89 3.64
N ALA A 263 9.42 13.75 4.65
CA ALA A 263 10.40 13.78 5.72
C ALA A 263 10.45 12.45 6.49
N ARG A 264 9.28 11.92 6.86
CA ARG A 264 9.17 10.65 7.56
C ARG A 264 9.76 9.49 6.74
N GLU A 265 9.39 9.41 5.47
CA GLU A 265 9.63 8.21 4.66
C GLU A 265 11.00 8.18 4.00
N PHE A 266 11.58 9.36 3.69
CA PHE A 266 12.80 9.45 2.91
C PHE A 266 13.94 10.20 3.61
N GLU A 267 13.66 11.14 4.50
CA GLU A 267 14.71 11.91 5.21
C GLU A 267 15.05 11.31 6.60
N GLY A 268 14.18 10.47 7.16
CA GLY A 268 14.33 9.86 8.48
C GLY A 268 15.06 8.51 8.52
N GLN A 269 15.66 8.07 7.40
CA GLN A 269 16.37 6.79 7.29
C GLN A 269 17.89 6.93 7.51
#